data_AF-A0AAE8KYH6-F1
#
_entry.id   AF-A0AAE8KYH6-F1
#
_cell.length_a   1.000
_cell.length_b   1.000
_cell.length_c   1.000
_cell.angle_alpha   90.00
_cell.angle_beta   90.00
_cell.angle_gamma   90.00
#
_symmetry.space_group_name_H-M   'P 1'
#
loop_
_entity.id
_entity.type
_entity.pdbx_description
1 polymer ?
#
loop_
_entity_poly.entity_id
_entity_poly.type
_entity_poly.pdbx_seq_one_letter_code
_entity_poly.pdbx_strand_id
1 'polypeptide(L)'
;MLRRTQKCFRLLAVTLATTSSLGAHANTEAVDPQKQTISPVEHWQTYSPSAPGGTHKFIESNKRFSIKKINKPAPDFHTGYAFVDGGHLYFEDRGNSVSYKRNWLGIYNTSKISSDNTYKTENYIFDYDSYAGTISACPLLGDGGCPTIDFLQGTYPYVYAKNKDSVLSITNYGDALLFKDGKWCRMSMRDDIYTCAGSEPSALSAPRGIQFYSSINYQGRVFLGEWPTGRLYEFDGYELKPSDMTPPKIAELADKRMGYEAQTMASYCGDLFVGYWPKGEVWRYDHLARKWVFFNRFFSVEEDEPFIPHSYRPDDDLNPAFFGQRITAMVPFEGSLYVTTSNLRAWTATDSSLSKIPPAKAAEYGAIYKVTKPGCTTSYARNLQ
;
A
#
# COMPACT_ATOMS: atom_id res chain seq x y z
N MET A 1 2.53 -56.75 -44.98
CA MET A 1 2.42 -55.47 -44.23
C MET A 1 0.96 -55.05 -44.20
N LEU A 2 0.55 -54.38 -43.11
CA LEU A 2 -0.83 -54.10 -42.64
C LEU A 2 -1.60 -55.28 -42.00
N ARG A 3 -1.78 -55.20 -40.68
CA ARG A 3 -2.75 -55.99 -39.90
C ARG A 3 -3.84 -55.08 -39.33
N ARG A 4 -5.06 -55.58 -39.53
CA ARG A 4 -6.43 -55.19 -39.14
C ARG A 4 -6.63 -54.35 -37.87
N THR A 5 -7.53 -53.37 -38.01
CA THR A 5 -8.36 -52.74 -36.98
C THR A 5 -9.61 -53.57 -36.68
N GLN A 6 -10.01 -53.66 -35.41
CA GLN A 6 -11.26 -54.29 -34.97
C GLN A 6 -11.91 -53.38 -33.92
N LYS A 7 -13.09 -52.83 -34.25
CA LYS A 7 -13.99 -52.11 -33.33
C LYS A 7 -15.05 -53.10 -32.83
N CYS A 8 -15.32 -53.13 -31.53
CA CYS A 8 -16.46 -53.84 -30.95
C CYS A 8 -17.39 -52.85 -30.21
N PHE A 9 -18.65 -52.85 -30.65
CA PHE A 9 -19.83 -52.32 -29.97
C PHE A 9 -20.19 -53.23 -28.78
N ARG A 10 -20.73 -52.66 -27.69
CA ARG A 10 -21.62 -53.38 -26.77
C ARG A 10 -22.83 -52.53 -26.36
N LEU A 11 -23.97 -53.22 -26.36
CA LEU A 11 -25.35 -52.76 -26.23
C LEU A 11 -25.72 -52.28 -24.81
N LEU A 12 -26.72 -51.40 -24.79
CA LEU A 12 -27.54 -51.02 -23.65
C LEU A 12 -28.32 -52.21 -23.05
N ALA A 13 -28.49 -52.18 -21.73
CA ALA A 13 -29.59 -52.85 -21.03
C ALA A 13 -30.47 -51.78 -20.36
N VAL A 14 -31.77 -51.88 -20.60
CA VAL A 14 -32.83 -51.05 -20.00
C VAL A 14 -33.50 -51.89 -18.91
N THR A 15 -33.67 -51.32 -17.72
CA THR A 15 -34.59 -51.83 -16.69
C THR A 15 -35.39 -50.65 -16.13
N LEU A 16 -36.71 -50.71 -16.31
CA LEU A 16 -37.68 -49.82 -15.67
C LEU A 16 -37.83 -50.21 -14.18
N ALA A 17 -37.94 -49.20 -13.31
CA ALA A 17 -38.62 -49.34 -12.03
C ALA A 17 -39.45 -48.08 -11.75
N THR A 18 -40.69 -48.33 -11.35
CA THR A 18 -41.79 -47.39 -11.12
C THR A 18 -41.67 -46.65 -9.78
N THR A 19 -42.27 -45.47 -9.77
CA THR A 19 -42.34 -44.45 -8.72
C THR A 19 -42.92 -44.90 -7.37
N SER A 20 -42.35 -44.40 -6.27
CA SER A 20 -43.03 -44.20 -4.99
C SER A 20 -42.74 -42.78 -4.47
N SER A 21 -43.79 -41.97 -4.37
CA SER A 21 -43.78 -40.63 -3.79
C SER A 21 -43.76 -40.69 -2.26
N LEU A 22 -42.77 -40.07 -1.61
CA LEU A 22 -42.79 -39.73 -0.19
C LEU A 22 -41.81 -38.58 0.08
N GLY A 23 -42.34 -37.49 0.62
CA GLY A 23 -41.59 -36.54 1.44
C GLY A 23 -40.74 -35.50 0.70
N ALA A 24 -41.34 -34.34 0.42
CA ALA A 24 -40.59 -33.10 0.29
C ALA A 24 -39.93 -32.78 1.66
N HIS A 25 -38.71 -33.24 1.86
CA HIS A 25 -37.80 -32.58 2.80
C HIS A 25 -36.98 -31.59 2.00
N ALA A 26 -37.28 -30.30 2.22
CA ALA A 26 -36.35 -29.24 1.91
C ALA A 26 -35.02 -29.61 2.58
N ASN A 27 -34.05 -30.06 1.76
CA ASN A 27 -32.66 -29.95 2.13
C ASN A 27 -32.42 -28.44 2.23
N THR A 28 -32.53 -27.90 3.45
CA THR A 28 -31.75 -26.74 3.84
C THR A 28 -30.31 -27.11 3.51
N GLU A 29 -29.83 -26.64 2.35
CA GLU A 29 -28.41 -26.57 2.08
C GLU A 29 -27.77 -25.95 3.31
N ALA A 30 -27.00 -26.76 4.03
CA ALA A 30 -26.20 -26.28 5.12
C ALA A 30 -25.35 -25.15 4.55
N VAL A 31 -25.58 -23.94 5.06
CA VAL A 31 -24.78 -22.75 4.78
C VAL A 31 -23.33 -23.15 4.98
N ASP A 32 -22.55 -23.12 3.89
CA ASP A 32 -21.10 -23.31 3.91
C ASP A 32 -20.54 -22.51 5.10
N PRO A 33 -19.89 -23.15 6.09
CA PRO A 33 -19.37 -22.46 7.26
C PRO A 33 -18.37 -21.40 6.76
N GLN A 34 -18.83 -20.14 6.71
CA GLN A 34 -18.09 -19.07 6.06
C GLN A 34 -16.68 -19.03 6.64
N LYS A 35 -15.68 -19.35 5.82
CA LYS A 35 -14.29 -19.52 6.25
C LYS A 35 -13.82 -18.23 6.91
N GLN A 36 -13.55 -18.33 8.22
CA GLN A 36 -13.01 -17.22 8.99
C GLN A 36 -11.48 -17.27 8.89
N THR A 37 -10.90 -16.14 8.52
CA THR A 37 -9.46 -15.96 8.39
C THR A 37 -8.99 -14.92 9.40
N ILE A 38 -7.86 -15.19 10.03
CA ILE A 38 -7.17 -14.28 10.95
C ILE A 38 -5.76 -14.09 10.40
N SER A 39 -5.33 -12.84 10.22
CA SER A 39 -3.99 -12.50 9.76
C SER A 39 -3.42 -11.33 10.58
N PRO A 40 -2.09 -11.19 10.68
CA PRO A 40 -1.52 -9.92 11.11
C PRO A 40 -1.94 -8.81 10.14
N VAL A 41 -1.98 -7.57 10.63
CA VAL A 41 -2.03 -6.40 9.76
C VAL A 41 -0.64 -6.17 9.23
N GLU A 42 -0.50 -6.37 7.94
CA GLU A 42 0.70 -6.03 7.21
C GLU A 42 0.78 -4.50 7.16
N HIS A 43 1.85 -3.99 7.75
CA HIS A 43 2.26 -2.60 7.56
C HIS A 43 2.97 -2.57 6.17
N TRP A 44 3.25 -1.46 5.50
CA TRP A 44 4.37 -0.56 5.79
C TRP A 44 4.10 0.69 4.89
N GLN A 45 4.09 1.88 5.48
CA GLN A 45 3.90 3.14 4.76
C GLN A 45 4.95 4.14 5.24
N THR A 46 5.33 5.04 4.33
CA THR A 46 6.63 5.72 4.27
C THR A 46 6.78 6.96 5.15
N TYR A 47 5.67 7.51 5.66
CA TYR A 47 5.67 8.84 6.28
C TYR A 47 5.32 8.85 7.78
N SER A 48 4.34 8.05 8.19
CA SER A 48 3.97 7.78 9.59
C SER A 48 3.42 6.35 9.63
N PRO A 49 4.28 5.32 9.73
CA PRO A 49 3.80 3.94 9.67
C PRO A 49 2.83 3.66 10.82
N SER A 50 1.81 2.84 10.56
CA SER A 50 0.99 2.31 11.65
C SER A 50 1.83 1.39 12.52
N ALA A 51 1.65 1.50 13.84
CA ALA A 51 2.31 0.64 14.82
C ALA A 51 2.06 -0.86 14.48
N PRO A 52 3.06 -1.72 14.71
CA PRO A 52 2.92 -3.15 14.48
C PRO A 52 1.93 -3.79 15.46
N GLY A 53 1.63 -5.07 15.28
CA GLY A 53 0.79 -5.85 16.22
C GLY A 53 -0.72 -5.71 15.98
N GLY A 54 -1.14 -5.17 14.84
CA GLY A 54 -2.53 -5.26 14.39
C GLY A 54 -2.90 -6.71 14.04
N THR A 55 -4.12 -7.12 14.37
CA THR A 55 -4.73 -8.38 13.94
C THR A 55 -5.98 -8.06 13.12
N HIS A 56 -6.03 -8.59 11.91
CA HIS A 56 -7.20 -8.51 11.04
C HIS A 56 -7.96 -9.84 11.08
N LYS A 57 -9.27 -9.78 11.31
CA LYS A 57 -10.18 -10.92 11.28
C LYS A 57 -11.24 -10.66 10.23
N PHE A 58 -11.44 -11.61 9.32
CA PHE A 58 -12.47 -11.48 8.31
C PHE A 58 -13.13 -12.80 7.97
N ILE A 59 -14.34 -12.71 7.43
CA ILE A 59 -15.09 -13.83 6.90
C ILE A 59 -15.03 -13.76 5.37
N GLU A 60 -14.53 -14.82 4.74
CA GLU A 60 -14.50 -14.92 3.28
C GLU A 60 -15.94 -14.84 2.73
N SER A 61 -16.20 -13.79 1.93
CA SER A 61 -17.53 -13.56 1.38
C SER A 61 -17.52 -12.66 0.14
N ASN A 62 -18.51 -12.86 -0.72
CA ASN A 62 -18.80 -12.03 -1.89
C ASN A 62 -19.62 -10.77 -1.54
N LYS A 63 -19.72 -10.42 -0.26
CA LYS A 63 -20.42 -9.20 0.16
C LYS A 63 -19.68 -7.97 -0.38
N ARG A 64 -20.45 -6.97 -0.81
CA ARG A 64 -19.91 -5.74 -1.40
C ARG A 64 -19.28 -4.84 -0.35
N PHE A 65 -18.29 -4.07 -0.80
CA PHE A 65 -17.78 -2.95 -0.03
C PHE A 65 -18.76 -1.78 -0.07
N SER A 66 -18.81 -1.01 1.01
CA SER A 66 -19.51 0.28 1.09
C SER A 66 -18.50 1.37 1.37
N ILE A 67 -18.68 2.54 0.76
CA ILE A 67 -17.81 3.72 0.94
C ILE A 67 -18.64 4.83 1.55
N LYS A 68 -18.14 5.46 2.62
CA LYS A 68 -18.78 6.61 3.26
C LYS A 68 -17.75 7.68 3.57
N LYS A 69 -17.92 8.89 3.00
CA LYS A 69 -17.16 10.07 3.42
C LYS A 69 -17.55 10.46 4.85
N ILE A 70 -16.57 10.78 5.69
CA ILE A 70 -16.79 11.23 7.07
C ILE A 70 -16.22 12.65 7.26
N ASN A 71 -16.63 13.29 8.35
CA ASN A 71 -16.15 14.62 8.69
C ASN A 71 -14.63 14.60 8.92
N LYS A 72 -13.95 15.60 8.37
CA LYS A 72 -12.53 15.85 8.63
C LYS A 72 -12.33 16.50 10.01
N PRO A 73 -11.12 16.42 10.59
CA PRO A 73 -10.85 16.94 11.94
C PRO A 73 -10.95 18.46 12.05
N ALA A 74 -10.62 19.19 10.98
CA ALA A 74 -10.65 20.65 10.94
C ALA A 74 -10.97 21.17 9.52
N PRO A 75 -11.53 22.38 9.35
CA PRO A 75 -11.84 22.97 8.05
C PRO A 75 -10.65 23.14 7.11
N ASP A 76 -9.46 23.32 7.66
CA ASP A 76 -8.17 23.49 6.99
C ASP A 76 -7.36 22.18 6.88
N PHE A 77 -7.92 21.06 7.36
CA PHE A 77 -7.33 19.74 7.15
C PHE A 77 -7.38 19.40 5.67
N HIS A 78 -6.23 19.53 5.00
CA HIS A 78 -6.09 19.37 3.56
C HIS A 78 -4.97 18.42 3.15
N THR A 79 -3.93 18.31 3.96
CA THR A 79 -2.84 17.35 3.76
C THR A 79 -3.01 16.16 4.68
N GLY A 80 -4.13 15.47 4.47
CA GLY A 80 -4.56 14.41 5.35
C GLY A 80 -3.72 13.15 5.22
N TYR A 81 -3.28 12.62 6.33
CA TYR A 81 -2.65 11.30 6.46
C TYR A 81 -3.32 10.54 7.60
N ALA A 82 -3.26 9.21 7.62
CA ALA A 82 -3.79 8.40 8.70
C ALA A 82 -2.81 7.31 9.11
N PHE A 83 -2.79 6.99 10.40
CA PHE A 83 -2.00 5.90 10.95
C PHE A 83 -2.58 5.42 12.29
N VAL A 84 -2.15 4.25 12.74
CA VAL A 84 -2.47 3.74 14.08
C VAL A 84 -1.27 3.85 14.99
N ASP A 85 -1.47 4.35 16.20
CA ASP A 85 -0.46 4.35 17.26
C ASP A 85 -1.12 4.07 18.63
N GLY A 86 -0.45 3.32 19.50
CA GLY A 86 -0.99 2.96 20.83
C GLY A 86 -2.40 2.34 20.82
N GLY A 87 -2.78 1.64 19.74
CA GLY A 87 -4.13 1.06 19.58
C GLY A 87 -5.22 2.07 19.19
N HIS A 88 -4.84 3.27 18.73
CA HIS A 88 -5.75 4.34 18.34
C HIS A 88 -5.48 4.82 16.92
N LEU A 89 -6.55 5.16 16.20
CA LEU A 89 -6.46 5.77 14.89
C LEU A 89 -6.25 7.29 15.01
N TYR A 90 -5.21 7.78 14.34
CA TYR A 90 -4.89 9.19 14.21
C TYR A 90 -5.01 9.65 12.77
N PHE A 91 -5.36 10.92 12.62
CA PHE A 91 -5.32 11.65 11.37
C PHE A 91 -4.36 12.81 11.51
N GLU A 92 -3.38 12.90 10.64
CA GLU A 92 -2.35 13.93 10.68
C GLU A 92 -2.55 14.90 9.53
N ASP A 93 -2.58 16.18 9.84
CA ASP A 93 -2.36 17.23 8.86
C ASP A 93 -0.86 17.45 8.72
N ARG A 94 -0.29 16.91 7.64
CA ARG A 94 1.15 16.96 7.39
C ARG A 94 1.63 18.37 7.05
N GLY A 95 0.77 19.24 6.53
CA GLY A 95 1.13 20.63 6.24
C GLY A 95 1.32 21.45 7.50
N ASN A 96 0.48 21.19 8.50
CA ASN A 96 0.48 21.95 9.75
C ASN A 96 1.16 21.20 10.91
N SER A 97 1.61 19.95 10.70
CA SER A 97 2.21 19.09 11.73
C SER A 97 1.31 18.91 12.97
N VAL A 98 0.00 18.76 12.73
CA VAL A 98 -1.00 18.55 13.79
C VAL A 98 -1.65 17.19 13.61
N SER A 99 -1.70 16.39 14.68
CA SER A 99 -2.42 15.11 14.69
C SER A 99 -3.74 15.20 15.45
N TYR A 100 -4.70 14.37 15.05
CA TYR A 100 -6.04 14.33 15.59
C TYR A 100 -6.42 12.90 15.94
N LYS A 101 -6.79 12.67 17.19
CA LYS A 101 -7.31 11.39 17.68
C LYS A 101 -8.82 11.38 17.55
N ARG A 102 -9.36 10.41 16.83
CA ARG A 102 -10.82 10.22 16.74
C ARG A 102 -11.31 9.35 17.90
N ASN A 103 -12.24 9.87 18.70
CA ASN A 103 -12.85 9.09 19.79
C ASN A 103 -14.06 8.27 19.29
N TRP A 104 -14.65 7.48 20.19
CA TRP A 104 -15.78 6.60 19.88
C TRP A 104 -17.06 7.35 19.48
N LEU A 105 -17.23 8.59 19.94
CA LEU A 105 -18.31 9.50 19.53
C LEU A 105 -18.07 10.13 18.14
N GLY A 106 -16.90 9.91 17.54
CA GLY A 106 -16.51 10.51 16.27
C GLY A 106 -16.01 11.95 16.38
N ILE A 107 -15.73 12.43 17.60
CA ILE A 107 -15.12 13.74 17.86
C ILE A 107 -13.59 13.60 17.73
N TYR A 108 -12.96 14.63 17.19
CA TYR A 108 -11.51 14.71 17.04
C TYR A 108 -10.91 15.58 18.13
N ASN A 109 -9.92 15.04 18.84
CA ASN A 109 -9.10 15.80 19.79
C ASN A 109 -7.71 15.97 19.21
N THR A 110 -7.14 17.16 19.33
CA THR A 110 -5.75 17.41 18.94
C THR A 110 -4.81 16.57 19.80
N SER A 111 -3.76 16.06 19.17
CA SER A 111 -2.71 15.27 19.79
C SER A 111 -1.40 15.62 19.10
N LYS A 112 -0.31 15.66 19.86
CA LYS A 112 1.02 15.75 19.29
C LYS A 112 1.67 14.38 19.41
N ILE A 113 1.90 13.74 18.27
CA ILE A 113 2.63 12.49 18.17
C ILE A 113 3.95 12.82 17.50
N SER A 114 5.05 12.36 18.08
CA SER A 114 6.34 12.34 17.39
C SER A 114 6.37 11.15 16.46
N SER A 115 6.65 11.38 15.18
CA SER A 115 7.03 10.29 14.29
C SER A 115 8.40 9.76 14.70
N ASP A 116 8.49 8.45 14.90
CA ASP A 116 9.77 7.75 14.98
C ASP A 116 10.14 7.28 13.57
N ASN A 117 11.33 7.66 13.11
CA ASN A 117 11.85 7.29 11.79
C ASN A 117 12.52 5.91 11.81
N THR A 118 12.70 5.35 13.01
CA THR A 118 13.30 4.04 13.21
C THR A 118 12.33 2.92 12.81
N TYR A 119 12.86 1.87 12.19
CA TYR A 119 12.10 0.65 11.92
C TYR A 119 12.83 -0.58 12.45
N LYS A 120 12.06 -1.64 12.74
CA LYS A 120 12.56 -2.80 13.49
C LYS A 120 12.16 -4.11 12.81
N THR A 121 13.05 -5.08 12.88
CA THR A 121 12.74 -6.50 12.65
C THR A 121 12.79 -7.25 13.97
N GLU A 122 12.72 -8.58 13.92
CA GLU A 122 12.89 -9.43 15.10
C GLU A 122 14.29 -9.32 15.69
N ASN A 123 15.29 -9.08 14.85
CA ASN A 123 16.70 -9.17 15.23
C ASN A 123 17.42 -7.82 15.21
N TYR A 124 16.91 -6.83 14.49
CA TYR A 124 17.60 -5.56 14.25
C TYR A 124 16.70 -4.34 14.40
N ILE A 125 17.29 -3.25 14.86
CA ILE A 125 16.76 -1.89 14.79
C ILE A 125 17.55 -1.12 13.73
N PHE A 126 16.84 -0.37 12.89
CA PHE A 126 17.42 0.42 11.82
C PHE A 126 17.14 1.89 12.05
N ASP A 127 18.21 2.67 12.15
CA ASP A 127 18.16 4.10 12.38
C ASP A 127 19.01 4.84 11.35
N TYR A 128 18.58 6.02 10.93
CA TYR A 128 19.24 6.79 9.88
C TYR A 128 19.36 8.27 10.23
N ASP A 129 20.45 8.87 9.76
CA ASP A 129 20.67 10.31 9.81
C ASP A 129 20.71 10.84 8.37
N SER A 130 19.68 11.58 7.97
CA SER A 130 19.59 12.18 6.64
C SER A 130 20.58 13.32 6.43
N TYR A 131 21.03 13.99 7.49
CA TYR A 131 22.03 15.06 7.39
C TYR A 131 23.43 14.48 7.19
N ALA A 132 23.78 13.45 7.97
CA ALA A 132 25.04 12.73 7.80
C ALA A 132 25.05 11.86 6.54
N GLY A 133 23.87 11.42 6.08
CA GLY A 133 23.72 10.51 4.95
C GLY A 133 24.07 9.08 5.34
N THR A 134 23.63 8.60 6.49
CA THR A 134 24.02 7.26 6.98
C THR A 134 22.82 6.48 7.51
N ILE A 135 22.86 5.16 7.36
CA ILE A 135 21.91 4.23 7.99
C ILE A 135 22.68 3.13 8.73
N SER A 136 22.19 2.78 9.91
CA SER A 136 22.74 1.75 10.78
C SER A 136 21.76 0.58 10.93
N ALA A 137 22.30 -0.62 11.14
CA ALA A 137 21.54 -1.80 11.52
C ALA A 137 22.13 -2.35 12.82
N CYS A 138 21.51 -2.04 13.96
CA CYS A 138 21.97 -2.49 15.27
C CYS A 138 21.23 -3.76 15.69
N PRO A 139 21.92 -4.81 16.18
CA PRO A 139 21.26 -5.95 16.80
C PRO A 139 20.38 -5.52 17.98
N LEU A 140 19.18 -6.08 18.11
CA LEU A 140 18.30 -5.85 19.25
C LEU A 140 18.76 -6.60 20.51
N LEU A 141 19.52 -7.68 20.33
CA LEU A 141 20.03 -8.54 21.40
C LEU A 141 21.54 -8.72 21.24
N GLY A 142 22.26 -8.62 22.35
CA GLY A 142 23.72 -8.82 22.43
C GLY A 142 24.55 -7.57 22.11
N ASP A 143 25.87 -7.70 22.27
CA ASP A 143 26.85 -6.60 22.11
C ASP A 143 27.44 -6.54 20.68
N GLY A 144 26.68 -7.00 19.68
CA GLY A 144 27.12 -6.95 18.29
C GLY A 144 27.25 -5.50 17.81
N GLY A 145 28.24 -5.22 16.96
CA GLY A 145 28.38 -3.90 16.36
C GLY A 145 27.17 -3.51 15.50
N CYS A 146 27.03 -2.22 15.21
CA CYS A 146 26.03 -1.69 14.30
C CYS A 146 26.64 -1.40 12.93
N PRO A 147 26.61 -2.34 11.96
CA PRO A 147 27.01 -2.06 10.59
C PRO A 147 26.30 -0.83 10.04
N THR A 148 27.05 0.05 9.38
CA THR A 148 26.52 1.23 8.72
C THR A 148 26.78 1.17 7.21
N ILE A 149 25.97 1.90 6.46
CA ILE A 149 26.23 2.22 5.05
C ILE A 149 25.82 3.67 4.80
N ASP A 150 26.63 4.35 3.99
CA ASP A 150 26.38 5.74 3.65
C ASP A 150 25.44 5.84 2.43
N PHE A 151 24.73 6.95 2.32
CA PHE A 151 23.95 7.35 1.17
C PHE A 151 24.12 8.87 0.98
N LEU A 152 23.57 9.42 -0.10
CA LEU A 152 23.75 10.85 -0.40
C LEU A 152 23.18 11.75 0.71
N GLN A 153 24.00 12.64 1.25
CA GLN A 153 23.56 13.62 2.25
C GLN A 153 22.35 14.43 1.77
N GLY A 154 21.38 14.64 2.67
CA GLY A 154 20.11 15.32 2.36
C GLY A 154 19.07 14.42 1.67
N THR A 155 19.42 13.18 1.31
CA THR A 155 18.44 12.14 0.98
C THR A 155 18.02 11.38 2.25
N TYR A 156 17.01 10.52 2.16
CA TYR A 156 16.54 9.73 3.30
C TYR A 156 15.94 8.41 2.84
N PRO A 157 16.08 7.31 3.61
CA PRO A 157 15.33 6.08 3.42
C PRO A 157 13.85 6.41 3.43
N TYR A 158 13.21 6.20 2.29
CA TYR A 158 11.84 6.62 2.09
C TYR A 158 10.88 5.46 2.21
N VAL A 159 11.24 4.31 1.65
CA VAL A 159 10.54 3.04 1.84
C VAL A 159 11.51 1.99 2.36
N TYR A 160 10.97 1.03 3.09
CA TYR A 160 11.68 -0.12 3.60
C TYR A 160 10.82 -1.36 3.33
N ALA A 161 11.41 -2.55 3.26
CA ALA A 161 10.71 -3.82 3.02
C ALA A 161 11.48 -4.97 3.68
N LYS A 162 10.77 -5.91 4.30
CA LYS A 162 11.37 -7.10 4.94
C LYS A 162 10.92 -8.36 4.21
N ASN A 163 11.85 -9.23 3.85
CA ASN A 163 11.55 -10.60 3.45
C ASN A 163 12.49 -11.53 4.22
N LYS A 164 11.94 -12.30 5.17
CA LYS A 164 12.71 -13.11 6.13
C LYS A 164 13.76 -12.25 6.84
N ASP A 165 15.04 -12.64 6.77
CA ASP A 165 16.16 -11.94 7.40
C ASP A 165 16.75 -10.82 6.52
N SER A 166 16.22 -10.64 5.31
CA SER A 166 16.63 -9.57 4.41
C SER A 166 15.78 -8.32 4.62
N VAL A 167 16.45 -7.17 4.73
CA VAL A 167 15.80 -5.86 4.86
C VAL A 167 16.30 -4.94 3.77
N LEU A 168 15.38 -4.45 2.96
CA LEU A 168 15.64 -3.51 1.89
C LEU A 168 15.21 -2.12 2.34
N SER A 169 16.07 -1.13 2.14
CA SER A 169 15.81 0.29 2.42
C SER A 169 16.11 1.07 1.16
N ILE A 170 15.16 1.85 0.67
CA ILE A 170 15.32 2.60 -0.58
C ILE A 170 15.12 4.08 -0.31
N THR A 171 16.11 4.89 -0.68
CA THR A 171 16.04 6.34 -0.48
C THR A 171 15.05 7.00 -1.43
N ASN A 172 14.68 8.25 -1.15
CA ASN A 172 13.90 9.09 -2.07
C ASN A 172 14.57 9.31 -3.44
N TYR A 173 15.86 8.98 -3.60
CA TYR A 173 16.59 9.05 -4.87
C TYR A 173 16.65 7.69 -5.61
N GLY A 174 16.08 6.64 -5.02
CA GLY A 174 16.14 5.28 -5.56
C GLY A 174 17.45 4.55 -5.24
N ASP A 175 18.21 4.98 -4.23
CA ASP A 175 19.37 4.22 -3.75
C ASP A 175 18.88 3.06 -2.90
N ALA A 176 19.07 1.83 -3.38
CA ALA A 176 18.55 0.62 -2.76
C ALA A 176 19.64 -0.07 -1.95
N LEU A 177 19.42 -0.17 -0.64
CA LEU A 177 20.36 -0.66 0.36
C LEU A 177 19.80 -1.94 0.97
N LEU A 178 20.42 -3.07 0.67
CA LEU A 178 20.04 -4.37 1.21
C LEU A 178 20.90 -4.70 2.44
N PHE A 179 20.26 -4.91 3.58
CA PHE A 179 20.86 -5.51 4.75
C PHE A 179 20.50 -7.00 4.81
N LYS A 180 21.53 -7.85 4.90
CA LYS A 180 21.38 -9.30 4.98
C LYS A 180 22.60 -9.93 5.65
N ASP A 181 22.37 -10.94 6.49
CA ASP A 181 23.44 -11.71 7.14
C ASP A 181 24.45 -10.82 7.89
N GLY A 182 23.95 -9.76 8.53
CA GLY A 182 24.77 -8.80 9.28
C GLY A 182 25.57 -7.83 8.41
N LYS A 183 25.29 -7.74 7.10
CA LYS A 183 26.06 -6.92 6.16
C LYS A 183 25.16 -6.06 5.29
N TRP A 184 25.65 -4.88 4.95
CA TRP A 184 25.05 -4.02 3.95
C TRP A 184 25.57 -4.35 2.55
N CYS A 185 24.72 -4.09 1.57
CA CYS A 185 25.03 -4.10 0.16
C CYS A 185 24.24 -2.98 -0.52
N ARG A 186 24.92 -2.13 -1.28
CA ARG A 186 24.24 -1.22 -2.22
C ARG A 186 23.90 -1.96 -3.50
N MET A 187 22.62 -1.96 -3.87
CA MET A 187 22.15 -2.66 -5.06
C MET A 187 22.40 -1.83 -6.33
N SER A 188 22.88 -2.49 -7.39
CA SER A 188 22.90 -1.91 -8.74
C SER A 188 21.58 -2.16 -9.44
N MET A 189 21.13 -1.22 -10.27
CA MET A 189 19.94 -1.38 -11.11
C MET A 189 20.34 -1.61 -12.56
N ARG A 190 19.84 -2.67 -13.18
CA ARG A 190 19.97 -2.96 -14.61
C ARG A 190 18.64 -3.51 -15.13
N ASP A 191 18.14 -2.95 -16.23
CA ASP A 191 16.87 -3.38 -16.85
C ASP A 191 15.70 -3.42 -15.84
N ASP A 192 15.58 -2.37 -15.02
CA ASP A 192 14.62 -2.25 -13.90
C ASP A 192 14.77 -3.31 -12.79
N ILE A 193 15.84 -4.11 -12.77
CA ILE A 193 16.09 -5.09 -11.72
C ILE A 193 17.22 -4.60 -10.82
N TYR A 194 16.95 -4.56 -9.52
CA TYR A 194 17.95 -4.26 -8.50
C TYR A 194 18.52 -5.55 -7.93
N THR A 195 19.84 -5.64 -7.90
CA THR A 195 20.58 -6.77 -7.30
C THR A 195 21.85 -6.28 -6.62
N CYS A 196 22.33 -7.03 -5.63
CA CYS A 196 23.71 -6.89 -5.17
C CYS A 196 24.68 -7.32 -6.29
N ALA A 197 25.47 -6.37 -6.77
CA ALA A 197 26.57 -6.66 -7.70
C ALA A 197 27.75 -7.30 -6.94
N GLY A 198 28.63 -8.00 -7.67
CA GLY A 198 29.86 -8.56 -7.08
C GLY A 198 30.84 -7.51 -6.55
N SER A 199 30.79 -6.29 -7.08
CA SER A 199 31.44 -5.09 -6.54
C SER A 199 30.38 -4.10 -6.09
N GLU A 200 30.46 -3.61 -4.84
CA GLU A 200 29.52 -2.62 -4.34
C GLU A 200 29.64 -1.31 -5.15
N PRO A 201 28.55 -0.80 -5.74
CA PRO A 201 28.57 0.47 -6.44
C PRO A 201 28.73 1.63 -5.46
N SER A 202 29.29 2.75 -5.95
CA SER A 202 29.33 4.00 -5.19
C SER A 202 27.92 4.51 -4.84
N ALA A 203 27.81 5.30 -3.77
CA ALA A 203 26.59 6.02 -3.45
C ALA A 203 26.15 6.91 -4.62
N LEU A 204 24.83 7.08 -4.77
CA LEU A 204 24.28 7.95 -5.81
C LEU A 204 24.69 9.41 -5.60
N SER A 205 24.98 10.11 -6.69
CA SER A 205 25.18 11.57 -6.70
C SER A 205 23.98 12.35 -7.22
N ALA A 206 22.99 11.66 -7.81
CA ALA A 206 21.76 12.23 -8.36
C ALA A 206 20.62 11.18 -8.34
N PRO A 207 19.33 11.60 -8.43
CA PRO A 207 18.21 10.67 -8.47
C PRO A 207 18.25 9.73 -9.68
N ARG A 208 17.80 8.48 -9.52
CA ARG A 208 17.69 7.50 -10.62
C ARG A 208 16.51 7.74 -11.57
N GLY A 209 15.66 8.74 -11.29
CA GLY A 209 14.41 8.93 -12.03
C GLY A 209 13.35 7.84 -11.76
N ILE A 210 13.51 7.13 -10.63
CA ILE A 210 12.59 6.14 -10.06
C ILE A 210 12.55 6.34 -8.55
N GLN A 211 11.38 6.18 -7.95
CA GLN A 211 11.18 6.33 -6.51
C GLN A 211 10.12 5.34 -6.03
N PHE A 212 10.25 4.89 -4.79
CA PHE A 212 9.32 3.95 -4.18
C PHE A 212 8.63 4.59 -2.97
N TYR A 213 7.32 4.38 -2.85
CA TYR A 213 6.44 5.17 -1.97
C TYR A 213 5.69 4.36 -0.93
N SER A 214 5.61 3.04 -1.09
CA SER A 214 4.90 2.16 -0.16
C SER A 214 5.42 0.74 -0.26
N SER A 215 5.22 -0.06 0.78
CA SER A 215 5.52 -1.48 0.77
C SER A 215 4.48 -2.28 1.54
N ILE A 216 4.30 -3.55 1.20
CA ILE A 216 3.39 -4.44 1.92
C ILE A 216 3.80 -5.89 1.72
N ASN A 217 3.69 -6.72 2.76
CA ASN A 217 3.64 -8.16 2.55
C ASN A 217 2.21 -8.55 2.24
N TYR A 218 1.99 -9.28 1.16
CA TYR A 218 0.66 -9.76 0.80
C TYR A 218 0.77 -11.17 0.26
N GLN A 219 0.11 -12.12 0.95
CA GLN A 219 0.10 -13.54 0.60
C GLN A 219 1.51 -14.14 0.44
N GLY A 220 2.44 -13.75 1.32
CA GLY A 220 3.83 -14.25 1.31
C GLY A 220 4.76 -13.59 0.28
N ARG A 221 4.28 -12.57 -0.44
CA ARG A 221 5.07 -11.78 -1.40
C ARG A 221 5.23 -10.36 -0.87
N VAL A 222 6.36 -9.73 -1.14
CA VAL A 222 6.66 -8.38 -0.64
C VAL A 222 6.61 -7.40 -1.80
N PHE A 223 5.62 -6.52 -1.80
CA PHE A 223 5.44 -5.55 -2.87
C PHE A 223 5.92 -4.17 -2.47
N LEU A 224 6.47 -3.43 -3.43
CA LEU A 224 6.80 -2.02 -3.31
C LEU A 224 6.11 -1.24 -4.45
N GLY A 225 5.57 -0.07 -4.14
CA GLY A 225 4.89 0.77 -5.12
C GLY A 225 5.82 1.83 -5.70
N GLU A 226 5.90 1.90 -7.03
CA GLU A 226 6.86 2.71 -7.79
C GLU A 226 6.24 3.96 -8.45
N TRP A 227 7.10 4.96 -8.67
CA TRP A 227 6.97 6.05 -9.64
C TRP A 227 8.16 6.01 -10.61
N PRO A 228 7.99 6.32 -11.91
CA PRO A 228 6.86 7.01 -12.55
C PRO A 228 5.86 6.13 -13.30
N THR A 229 6.00 4.81 -13.23
CA THR A 229 5.14 3.91 -14.01
C THR A 229 3.89 3.49 -13.24
N GLY A 230 3.90 3.59 -11.91
CA GLY A 230 2.86 3.03 -11.05
C GLY A 230 2.94 1.50 -10.93
N ARG A 231 4.02 0.89 -11.43
CA ARG A 231 4.21 -0.55 -11.30
C ARG A 231 4.35 -0.93 -9.83
N LEU A 232 3.92 -2.14 -9.53
CA LEU A 232 4.36 -2.81 -8.32
C LEU A 232 5.68 -3.50 -8.64
N TYR A 233 6.64 -3.40 -7.72
CA TYR A 233 7.83 -4.22 -7.69
C TYR A 233 7.69 -5.28 -6.62
N GLU A 234 8.42 -6.37 -6.76
CA GLU A 234 8.47 -7.46 -5.80
C GLU A 234 9.88 -7.65 -5.29
N PHE A 235 9.99 -7.78 -3.96
CA PHE A 235 11.24 -8.06 -3.26
C PHE A 235 11.22 -9.50 -2.70
N ASP A 236 12.10 -10.35 -3.20
CA ASP A 236 12.15 -11.76 -2.80
C ASP A 236 13.17 -12.05 -1.67
N GLY A 237 13.82 -11.01 -1.15
CA GLY A 237 14.91 -11.11 -0.17
C GLY A 237 16.31 -11.07 -0.79
N TYR A 238 16.43 -11.02 -2.11
CA TYR A 238 17.69 -10.96 -2.86
C TYR A 238 17.64 -9.89 -3.96
N GLU A 239 16.56 -9.84 -4.73
CA GLU A 239 16.34 -8.91 -5.82
C GLU A 239 15.04 -8.13 -5.65
N LEU A 240 15.01 -6.92 -6.22
CA LEU A 240 13.80 -6.12 -6.38
C LEU A 240 13.55 -5.91 -7.88
N LYS A 241 12.39 -6.35 -8.38
CA LYS A 241 12.06 -6.34 -9.81
C LYS A 241 10.58 -6.00 -10.08
N PRO A 242 10.20 -5.59 -11.30
CA PRO A 242 8.80 -5.40 -11.65
C PRO A 242 7.96 -6.66 -11.38
N SER A 243 6.79 -6.49 -10.77
CA SER A 243 5.89 -7.57 -10.38
C SER A 243 4.77 -7.77 -11.41
N ASP A 244 4.43 -9.04 -11.63
CA ASP A 244 3.24 -9.46 -12.37
C ASP A 244 1.92 -9.10 -11.66
N MET A 245 1.99 -8.68 -10.40
CA MET A 245 0.84 -8.21 -9.62
C MET A 245 0.48 -6.76 -9.89
N THR A 246 1.15 -6.06 -10.80
CA THR A 246 0.73 -4.71 -11.20
C THR A 246 -0.69 -4.76 -11.80
N PRO A 247 -1.61 -3.83 -11.44
CA PRO A 247 -2.93 -3.75 -12.07
C PRO A 247 -2.82 -3.65 -13.61
N PRO A 248 -3.57 -4.45 -14.40
CA PRO A 248 -3.35 -4.55 -15.85
C PRO A 248 -3.38 -3.23 -16.60
N LYS A 249 -4.35 -2.36 -16.29
CA LYS A 249 -4.45 -1.03 -16.93
C LYS A 249 -3.29 -0.09 -16.57
N ILE A 250 -2.62 -0.32 -15.45
CA ILE A 250 -1.41 0.42 -15.07
C ILE A 250 -0.20 -0.19 -15.80
N ALA A 251 -0.12 -1.53 -15.86
CA ALA A 251 0.93 -2.24 -16.59
C ALA A 251 0.96 -1.85 -18.09
N GLU A 252 -0.20 -1.74 -18.73
CA GLU A 252 -0.34 -1.28 -20.13
C GLU A 252 0.20 0.14 -20.37
N LEU A 253 0.30 0.96 -19.32
CA LEU A 253 0.79 2.34 -19.39
C LEU A 253 2.24 2.48 -18.91
N ALA A 254 2.88 1.41 -18.43
CA ALA A 254 4.17 1.49 -17.76
C ALA A 254 5.27 2.07 -18.65
N ASP A 255 5.35 1.63 -19.91
CA ASP A 255 6.36 2.08 -20.88
C ASP A 255 6.23 3.58 -21.21
N LYS A 256 5.05 4.15 -20.99
CA LYS A 256 4.80 5.58 -21.24
C LYS A 256 5.32 6.47 -20.11
N ARG A 257 5.67 5.91 -18.95
CA ARG A 257 6.19 6.63 -17.77
C ARG A 257 5.39 7.90 -17.46
N MET A 258 4.06 7.78 -17.48
CA MET A 258 3.12 8.89 -17.33
C MET A 258 3.07 9.46 -15.90
N GLY A 259 4.11 9.33 -15.10
CA GLY A 259 4.16 9.83 -13.72
C GLY A 259 3.15 9.21 -12.76
N TYR A 260 2.67 7.98 -12.97
CA TYR A 260 1.83 7.33 -11.96
C TYR A 260 2.68 6.93 -10.75
N GLU A 261 2.12 7.09 -9.55
CA GLU A 261 2.76 6.65 -8.29
C GLU A 261 1.86 5.59 -7.65
N ALA A 262 2.36 4.36 -7.49
CA ALA A 262 1.73 3.38 -6.61
C ALA A 262 2.08 3.73 -5.17
N GLN A 263 1.27 4.58 -4.57
CA GLN A 263 1.71 5.37 -3.44
C GLN A 263 1.28 4.85 -2.08
N THR A 264 0.17 4.13 -2.06
CA THR A 264 -0.36 3.52 -0.85
C THR A 264 -0.80 2.10 -1.14
N MET A 265 -0.65 1.23 -0.15
CA MET A 265 -1.07 -0.15 -0.20
C MET A 265 -1.64 -0.57 1.15
N ALA A 266 -2.68 -1.39 1.12
CA ALA A 266 -3.27 -1.98 2.33
C ALA A 266 -3.89 -3.34 2.01
N SER A 267 -3.81 -4.25 2.98
CA SER A 267 -4.60 -5.49 2.96
C SER A 267 -5.83 -5.31 3.83
N TYR A 268 -7.02 -5.56 3.27
CA TYR A 268 -8.27 -5.46 4.01
C TYR A 268 -9.29 -6.48 3.50
N CYS A 269 -9.87 -7.26 4.40
CA CYS A 269 -10.77 -8.37 4.10
C CYS A 269 -10.17 -9.42 3.15
N GLY A 270 -8.85 -9.62 3.22
CA GLY A 270 -8.09 -10.50 2.33
C GLY A 270 -7.73 -9.90 0.97
N ASP A 271 -8.33 -8.77 0.58
CA ASP A 271 -8.04 -8.09 -0.68
C ASP A 271 -6.85 -7.13 -0.54
N LEU A 272 -6.05 -6.99 -1.60
CA LEU A 272 -5.01 -5.96 -1.69
C LEU A 272 -5.58 -4.71 -2.36
N PHE A 273 -5.37 -3.55 -1.74
CA PHE A 273 -5.71 -2.25 -2.27
C PHE A 273 -4.44 -1.49 -2.62
N VAL A 274 -4.43 -0.81 -3.77
CA VAL A 274 -3.32 0.05 -4.21
C VAL A 274 -3.89 1.40 -4.61
N GLY A 275 -3.44 2.47 -3.95
CA GLY A 275 -3.83 3.84 -4.22
C GLY A 275 -2.81 4.56 -5.09
N TYR A 276 -3.32 5.30 -6.07
CA TYR A 276 -2.54 5.89 -7.14
C TYR A 276 -2.63 7.42 -7.17
N TRP A 277 -1.47 8.07 -7.24
CA TRP A 277 -1.33 9.40 -7.81
C TRP A 277 -1.19 9.27 -9.34
N PRO A 278 -1.72 10.19 -10.15
CA PRO A 278 -2.20 11.56 -9.85
C PRO A 278 -3.72 11.73 -9.78
N LYS A 279 -4.48 10.64 -9.83
CA LYS A 279 -5.94 10.71 -10.00
C LYS A 279 -6.73 10.33 -8.74
N GLY A 280 -6.06 9.98 -7.65
CA GLY A 280 -6.70 9.47 -6.44
C GLY A 280 -7.52 8.21 -6.71
N GLU A 281 -7.01 7.37 -7.62
CA GLU A 281 -7.64 6.11 -8.00
C GLU A 281 -7.17 4.98 -7.08
N VAL A 282 -8.06 4.05 -6.78
CA VAL A 282 -7.73 2.83 -6.04
C VAL A 282 -8.07 1.61 -6.89
N TRP A 283 -7.10 0.71 -7.01
CA TRP A 283 -7.27 -0.62 -7.57
C TRP A 283 -7.35 -1.64 -6.45
N ARG A 284 -8.21 -2.65 -6.60
CA ARG A 284 -8.39 -3.74 -5.65
C ARG A 284 -8.12 -5.07 -6.33
N TYR A 285 -7.22 -5.87 -5.78
CA TYR A 285 -7.09 -7.27 -6.12
C TYR A 285 -8.07 -8.06 -5.27
N ASP A 286 -9.10 -8.60 -5.92
CA ASP A 286 -10.07 -9.49 -5.28
C ASP A 286 -9.44 -10.87 -5.11
N HIS A 287 -9.14 -11.26 -3.87
CA HIS A 287 -8.38 -12.48 -3.62
C HIS A 287 -9.18 -13.75 -3.93
N LEU A 288 -10.50 -13.71 -3.77
CA LEU A 288 -11.38 -14.85 -4.07
C LEU A 288 -11.51 -15.02 -5.59
N ALA A 289 -11.75 -13.93 -6.30
CA ALA A 289 -11.87 -13.94 -7.76
C ALA A 289 -10.52 -13.91 -8.49
N ARG A 290 -9.41 -13.74 -7.76
CA ARG A 290 -8.03 -13.65 -8.25
C ARG A 290 -7.85 -12.65 -9.40
N LYS A 291 -8.50 -11.48 -9.28
CA LYS A 291 -8.51 -10.47 -10.34
C LYS A 291 -8.45 -9.06 -9.82
N TRP A 292 -7.81 -8.20 -10.60
CA TRP A 292 -7.85 -6.75 -10.38
C TRP A 292 -9.20 -6.17 -10.79
N VAL A 293 -9.71 -5.26 -9.96
CA VAL A 293 -10.92 -4.48 -10.21
C VAL A 293 -10.60 -3.03 -9.89
N PHE A 294 -11.01 -2.12 -10.77
CA PHE A 294 -11.02 -0.69 -10.45
C PHE A 294 -11.99 -0.49 -9.28
N PHE A 295 -11.49 -0.04 -8.13
CA PHE A 295 -12.30 0.03 -6.92
C PHE A 295 -13.10 1.33 -6.86
N ASN A 296 -12.40 2.47 -6.90
CA ASN A 296 -13.01 3.79 -6.88
C ASN A 296 -12.01 4.88 -7.25
N ARG A 297 -12.51 6.04 -7.68
CA ARG A 297 -11.78 7.32 -7.62
C ARG A 297 -12.30 8.12 -6.43
N PHE A 298 -11.43 8.54 -5.53
CA PHE A 298 -11.81 9.27 -4.30
C PHE A 298 -11.88 10.79 -4.47
N PHE A 299 -11.68 11.25 -5.70
CA PHE A 299 -11.87 12.60 -6.17
C PHE A 299 -12.90 12.60 -7.29
N SER A 300 -13.59 13.72 -7.44
CA SER A 300 -14.50 13.96 -8.56
C SER A 300 -13.76 13.83 -9.89
N VAL A 301 -14.48 13.31 -10.89
CA VAL A 301 -13.98 13.22 -12.26
C VAL A 301 -14.26 14.56 -12.93
N GLU A 302 -13.21 15.26 -13.35
CA GLU A 302 -13.35 16.33 -14.33
C GLU A 302 -13.19 15.72 -15.72
N GLU A 303 -14.26 15.77 -16.52
CA GLU A 303 -14.17 15.51 -17.95
C GLU A 303 -13.19 16.56 -18.52
N ASP A 304 -12.14 16.08 -19.18
CA ASP A 304 -11.11 16.90 -19.85
C ASP A 304 -10.00 17.55 -19.02
N GLU A 305 -9.71 17.14 -17.77
CA GLU A 305 -8.47 17.56 -17.09
C GLU A 305 -7.28 16.71 -17.59
N PRO A 306 -6.41 17.21 -18.51
CA PRO A 306 -5.22 16.47 -18.89
C PRO A 306 -4.33 16.38 -17.65
N PHE A 307 -4.04 15.15 -17.22
CA PHE A 307 -2.91 14.97 -16.33
C PHE A 307 -1.64 15.39 -17.08
N ILE A 308 -0.97 16.42 -16.60
CA ILE A 308 0.32 16.86 -17.10
C ILE A 308 1.39 16.19 -16.24
N PRO A 309 2.15 15.20 -16.75
CA PRO A 309 3.25 14.62 -16.00
C PRO A 309 4.25 15.71 -15.59
N HIS A 310 4.90 15.54 -14.44
CA HIS A 310 5.83 16.52 -13.91
C HIS A 310 6.89 16.97 -14.93
N SER A 311 7.37 16.05 -15.76
CA SER A 311 8.37 16.28 -16.80
C SER A 311 7.89 17.11 -18.01
N TYR A 312 6.58 17.30 -18.18
CA TYR A 312 6.00 17.96 -19.37
C TYR A 312 5.25 19.25 -19.04
N ARG A 313 5.29 19.74 -17.80
CA ARG A 313 4.56 20.95 -17.45
C ARG A 313 5.32 22.21 -17.89
N PRO A 314 4.63 23.21 -18.47
CA PRO A 314 5.21 24.54 -18.66
C PRO A 314 5.66 25.15 -17.33
N ASP A 315 6.63 26.04 -17.39
CA ASP A 315 7.13 26.82 -16.25
C ASP A 315 6.09 27.89 -15.88
N ASP A 316 4.99 27.45 -15.26
CA ASP A 316 4.04 28.30 -14.55
C ASP A 316 4.36 28.24 -13.05
N ASP A 317 4.04 29.30 -12.28
CA ASP A 317 4.36 29.39 -10.84
C ASP A 317 3.65 28.32 -9.96
N LEU A 318 3.07 27.27 -10.55
CA LEU A 318 2.30 26.22 -9.91
C LEU A 318 2.86 24.84 -10.25
N ASN A 319 3.46 24.17 -9.28
CA ASN A 319 3.98 22.82 -9.46
C ASN A 319 2.82 21.80 -9.69
N PRO A 320 2.89 20.86 -10.66
CA PRO A 320 1.84 19.84 -10.89
C PRO A 320 1.64 18.88 -9.72
N ALA A 321 2.68 18.67 -8.91
CA ALA A 321 2.56 18.02 -7.61
C ALA A 321 1.47 18.65 -6.72
N PHE A 322 1.22 19.96 -6.90
CA PHE A 322 0.29 20.72 -6.07
C PHE A 322 -1.17 20.34 -6.30
N PHE A 323 -1.56 19.98 -7.52
CA PHE A 323 -2.94 19.62 -7.89
C PHE A 323 -3.13 18.13 -8.18
N GLY A 324 -2.06 17.34 -8.13
CA GLY A 324 -2.22 15.91 -8.31
C GLY A 324 -2.99 15.31 -7.13
N GLN A 325 -3.93 14.43 -7.44
CA GLN A 325 -4.86 13.84 -6.49
C GLN A 325 -4.26 12.57 -5.90
N ARG A 326 -4.02 12.60 -4.60
CA ARG A 326 -3.27 11.59 -3.87
C ARG A 326 -4.19 10.74 -3.00
N ILE A 327 -4.00 9.42 -3.02
CA ILE A 327 -4.39 8.58 -1.88
C ILE A 327 -3.18 8.55 -0.94
N THR A 328 -3.29 9.22 0.21
CA THR A 328 -2.15 9.41 1.12
C THR A 328 -1.96 8.30 2.11
N ALA A 329 -3.05 7.72 2.60
CA ALA A 329 -3.01 6.59 3.51
C ALA A 329 -4.23 5.70 3.31
N MET A 330 -4.00 4.40 3.54
CA MET A 330 -5.03 3.37 3.61
C MET A 330 -4.76 2.54 4.87
N VAL A 331 -5.62 2.66 5.88
CA VAL A 331 -5.36 2.10 7.22
C VAL A 331 -6.54 1.24 7.67
N PRO A 332 -6.36 -0.10 7.75
CA PRO A 332 -7.33 -0.98 8.38
C PRO A 332 -7.45 -0.66 9.88
N PHE A 333 -8.64 -0.32 10.36
CA PHE A 333 -8.90 -0.06 11.78
C PHE A 333 -10.36 -0.37 12.12
N GLU A 334 -10.58 -1.18 13.16
CA GLU A 334 -11.90 -1.71 13.52
C GLU A 334 -12.59 -2.31 12.28
N GLY A 335 -13.90 -2.12 12.11
CA GLY A 335 -14.65 -2.64 10.96
C GLY A 335 -14.46 -1.85 9.66
N SER A 336 -13.33 -1.16 9.44
CA SER A 336 -13.17 -0.26 8.30
C SER A 336 -11.73 -0.20 7.78
N LEU A 337 -11.60 0.03 6.48
CA LEU A 337 -10.40 0.59 5.85
C LEU A 337 -10.60 2.10 5.73
N TYR A 338 -9.77 2.87 6.41
CA TYR A 338 -9.78 4.33 6.33
C TYR A 338 -8.91 4.78 5.17
N VAL A 339 -9.47 5.58 4.27
CA VAL A 339 -8.77 6.13 3.10
C VAL A 339 -8.71 7.64 3.25
N THR A 340 -7.52 8.23 3.16
CA THR A 340 -7.31 9.69 3.19
C THR A 340 -6.79 10.21 1.87
N THR A 341 -7.13 11.46 1.59
CA THR A 341 -6.70 12.15 0.37
C THR A 341 -5.84 13.37 0.67
N SER A 342 -4.97 13.72 -0.26
CA SER A 342 -4.14 14.95 -0.23
C SER A 342 -3.66 15.26 -1.64
N ASN A 343 -2.83 16.30 -1.78
CA ASN A 343 -1.90 16.46 -2.86
C ASN A 343 -0.50 15.91 -2.49
N LEU A 344 0.45 16.00 -3.41
CA LEU A 344 1.85 15.59 -3.18
C LEU A 344 2.61 16.63 -2.33
N ARG A 345 2.17 17.89 -2.31
CA ARG A 345 2.69 18.93 -1.41
C ARG A 345 1.94 18.92 -0.08
N ALA A 346 2.39 19.74 0.86
CA ALA A 346 1.68 20.00 2.10
C ALA A 346 1.03 21.39 1.98
N TRP A 347 -0.29 21.49 2.17
CA TRP A 347 -1.01 22.77 2.23
C TRP A 347 -0.88 23.34 3.63
N THR A 348 -0.46 24.58 3.67
CA THR A 348 -0.35 25.41 4.87
C THR A 348 -1.28 26.61 4.72
N ALA A 349 -1.57 27.29 5.84
CA ALA A 349 -2.34 28.53 5.82
C ALA A 349 -1.72 29.65 4.96
N THR A 350 -0.43 29.52 4.60
CA THR A 350 0.30 30.49 3.77
C THR A 350 0.25 30.21 2.26
N ASP A 351 -0.32 29.08 1.84
CA ASP A 351 -0.38 28.71 0.41
C ASP A 351 -1.46 29.50 -0.34
N SER A 352 -1.03 30.49 -1.12
CA SER A 352 -1.93 31.31 -1.95
C SER A 352 -2.64 30.53 -3.06
N SER A 353 -2.09 29.39 -3.45
CA SER A 353 -2.63 28.49 -4.48
C SER A 353 -3.95 27.82 -4.10
N LEU A 354 -4.31 27.78 -2.82
CA LEU A 354 -5.66 27.39 -2.37
C LEU A 354 -6.75 28.27 -2.99
N SER A 355 -6.49 29.58 -3.11
CA SER A 355 -7.43 30.53 -3.71
C SER A 355 -7.63 30.33 -5.22
N LYS A 356 -6.75 29.57 -5.86
CA LYS A 356 -6.81 29.26 -7.30
C LYS A 356 -7.64 28.02 -7.62
N ILE A 357 -8.09 27.27 -6.61
CA ILE A 357 -8.92 26.06 -6.75
C ILE A 357 -10.36 26.38 -6.32
N PRO A 358 -11.39 25.96 -7.08
CA PRO A 358 -12.77 26.05 -6.63
C PRO A 358 -12.96 25.39 -5.25
N PRO A 359 -13.67 26.02 -4.29
CA PRO A 359 -13.80 25.50 -2.93
C PRO A 359 -14.30 24.05 -2.84
N ALA A 360 -15.19 23.64 -3.75
CA ALA A 360 -15.68 22.27 -3.84
C ALA A 360 -14.56 21.25 -4.15
N LYS A 361 -13.66 21.58 -5.10
CA LYS A 361 -12.50 20.75 -5.47
C LYS A 361 -11.45 20.78 -4.36
N ALA A 362 -11.21 21.94 -3.74
CA ALA A 362 -10.31 22.07 -2.58
C ALA A 362 -10.76 21.23 -1.37
N ALA A 363 -12.07 21.06 -1.18
CA ALA A 363 -12.65 20.24 -0.10
C ALA A 363 -12.51 18.71 -0.31
N GLU A 364 -12.03 18.27 -1.48
CA GLU A 364 -11.68 16.87 -1.73
C GLU A 364 -10.29 16.51 -1.21
N TYR A 365 -9.41 17.51 -1.03
CA TYR A 365 -8.13 17.36 -0.36
C TYR A 365 -8.32 17.35 1.16
N GLY A 366 -7.74 16.36 1.84
CA GLY A 366 -7.99 16.08 3.26
C GLY A 366 -9.33 15.38 3.52
N ALA A 367 -9.99 14.85 2.49
CA ALA A 367 -11.17 14.03 2.67
C ALA A 367 -10.81 12.69 3.34
N ILE A 368 -11.72 12.19 4.18
CA ILE A 368 -11.58 10.91 4.86
C ILE A 368 -12.77 10.03 4.49
N TYR A 369 -12.49 8.80 4.10
CA TYR A 369 -13.50 7.82 3.73
C TYR A 369 -13.37 6.56 4.59
N LYS A 370 -14.51 6.03 5.01
CA LYS A 370 -14.63 4.70 5.60
C LYS A 370 -15.07 3.71 4.53
N VAL A 371 -14.24 2.72 4.27
CA VAL A 371 -14.56 1.58 3.42
C VAL A 371 -14.89 0.39 4.32
N THR A 372 -16.09 -0.16 4.22
CA THR A 372 -16.55 -1.28 5.07
C THR A 372 -16.94 -2.48 4.23
N LYS A 373 -16.75 -3.68 4.77
CA LYS A 373 -17.29 -4.94 4.22
C LYS A 373 -17.75 -5.79 5.40
N PRO A 374 -19.00 -6.31 5.38
CA PRO A 374 -19.51 -7.06 6.52
C PRO A 374 -18.67 -8.29 6.81
N GLY A 375 -18.41 -8.54 8.09
CA GLY A 375 -17.59 -9.67 8.54
C GLY A 375 -16.10 -9.37 8.64
N CYS A 376 -15.65 -8.14 8.41
CA CYS A 376 -14.25 -7.73 8.59
C CYS A 376 -14.07 -6.82 9.80
N THR A 377 -12.97 -7.03 10.54
CA THR A 377 -12.55 -6.16 11.64
C THR A 377 -11.04 -6.21 11.84
N THR A 378 -10.47 -5.08 12.26
CA THR A 378 -9.06 -4.95 12.63
C THR A 378 -8.96 -4.48 14.06
N SER A 379 -8.11 -5.10 14.87
CA SER A 379 -7.82 -4.66 16.24
C SER A 379 -6.32 -4.53 16.43
N TYR A 380 -5.91 -3.52 17.16
CA TYR A 380 -4.52 -3.34 17.57
C TYR A 380 -4.45 -3.53 19.08
N ALA A 381 -3.40 -4.19 19.55
CA ALA A 381 -3.14 -4.28 20.99
C ALA A 381 -3.01 -2.85 21.54
N ARG A 382 -3.75 -2.54 22.61
CA ARG A 382 -3.46 -1.35 23.39
C ARG A 382 -2.23 -1.68 24.20
N ASN A 383 -1.15 -0.92 24.02
CA ASN A 383 -0.08 -0.96 24.99
C ASN A 383 -0.72 -0.60 26.34
N LEU A 384 -0.69 -1.54 27.29
CA LEU A 384 -0.91 -1.21 28.70
C LEU A 384 0.29 -0.34 29.07
N GLN A 385 0.13 0.98 28.95
CA GLN A 385 1.08 1.94 29.50
C GLN A 385 1.09 1.82 31.02
#